data_AF-A0A531LG57-F1
#
_entry.id   AF-A0A531LG57-F1
#
_cell.length_a   1.000
_cell.length_b   1.000
_cell.length_c   1.000
_cell.angle_alpha   90.00
_cell.angle_beta   90.00
_cell.angle_gamma   90.00
#
_symmetry.space_group_name_H-M   'P 1'
#
loop_
_entity.id
_entity.type
_entity.pdbx_description
1 polymer ?
#
loop_
_entity_poly.entity_id
_entity_poly.type
_entity_poly.pdbx_seq_one_letter_code
_entity_poly.pdbx_strand_id
1 'polypeptide(L)'
;MENNRNFFITIALSVLILSLWQYFYVLPHSEAQREAARIEEQRLAEQKKAAEAASPGGSETPVPQQGAIPNAPNAPGTDGTTLASREQALASTKRVRIDTPSLEGSINLTGARLDDLKLKHYRLTVDKNSPEIELLNPAALPTGYYAEIGFIGSDKTGTVPGPETVWTVDGNATLTPATPVTLTFTNDKGLTFK
;
A
#
# COMPACT_ATOMS: atom_id res chain seq x y z
N MET A 1 -48.23 13.07 44.00
CA MET A 1 -46.76 12.88 44.13
C MET A 1 -46.20 11.91 43.08
N GLU A 2 -46.80 11.77 41.89
CA GLU A 2 -46.38 10.76 40.90
C GLU A 2 -45.33 11.28 39.89
N ASN A 3 -45.23 12.60 39.68
CA ASN A 3 -44.31 13.19 38.69
C ASN A 3 -42.81 13.06 39.08
N ASN A 4 -42.49 13.12 40.39
CA ASN A 4 -41.10 12.99 40.84
C ASN A 4 -40.55 11.57 40.63
N ARG A 5 -41.39 10.53 40.75
CA ARG A 5 -40.96 9.14 40.57
C ARG A 5 -40.48 8.88 39.14
N ASN A 6 -41.22 9.37 38.15
CA ASN A 6 -40.84 9.23 36.75
C ASN A 6 -39.56 10.03 36.44
N PHE A 7 -39.40 11.21 37.02
CA PHE A 7 -38.19 12.02 36.88
C PHE A 7 -36.94 11.32 37.44
N PHE A 8 -37.03 10.74 38.65
CA PHE A 8 -35.92 9.96 39.23
C PHE A 8 -35.60 8.69 38.43
N ILE A 9 -36.62 8.03 37.88
CA ILE A 9 -36.43 6.86 37.00
C ILE A 9 -35.68 7.25 35.72
N THR A 10 -36.02 8.38 35.10
CA THR A 10 -35.33 8.86 33.90
C THR A 10 -33.87 9.23 34.16
N ILE A 11 -33.57 9.86 35.30
CA ILE A 11 -32.19 10.16 35.71
C ILE A 11 -31.41 8.86 35.96
N ALA A 12 -32.01 7.89 36.66
CA ALA A 12 -31.37 6.60 36.88
C ALA A 12 -31.09 5.86 35.56
N LEU A 13 -32.03 5.91 34.61
CA LEU A 13 -31.88 5.33 33.28
C LEU A 13 -30.79 6.02 32.44
N SER A 14 -30.70 7.36 32.47
CA SER A 14 -29.67 8.08 31.71
C SER A 14 -28.27 7.79 32.23
N VAL A 15 -28.10 7.75 33.56
CA VAL A 15 -26.84 7.37 34.19
C VAL A 15 -26.48 5.92 33.83
N LEU A 16 -27.43 5.00 33.89
CA LEU A 16 -27.21 3.59 33.57
C LEU A 16 -26.82 3.37 32.11
N ILE A 17 -27.47 4.08 31.17
CA ILE A 17 -27.15 4.02 29.74
C ILE A 17 -25.74 4.56 29.48
N LEU A 18 -25.37 5.69 30.09
CA LEU A 18 -24.02 6.26 29.93
C LEU A 18 -22.94 5.38 30.55
N SER A 19 -23.22 4.75 31.70
CA SER A 19 -22.30 3.79 32.34
C SER A 19 -22.09 2.54 31.49
N LEU A 20 -23.16 2.00 30.87
CA LEU A 20 -23.05 0.87 29.95
C LEU A 20 -22.27 1.25 28.69
N TRP A 21 -22.52 2.44 28.12
CA TRP A 21 -21.77 2.91 26.96
C TRP A 21 -20.28 3.15 27.27
N GLN A 22 -19.97 3.75 28.43
CA GLN A 22 -18.59 3.90 28.92
C GLN A 22 -17.90 2.54 29.07
N TYR A 23 -18.56 1.56 29.68
CA TYR A 23 -17.99 0.24 29.93
C TYR A 23 -17.79 -0.60 28.65
N PHE A 24 -18.79 -0.67 27.78
CA PHE A 24 -18.74 -1.55 26.61
C PHE A 24 -18.07 -0.94 25.38
N TYR A 25 -17.96 0.39 25.29
CA TYR A 25 -17.41 1.04 24.09
C TYR A 25 -16.13 1.83 24.40
N VAL A 26 -16.13 2.68 25.43
CA VAL A 26 -14.99 3.56 25.72
C VAL A 26 -13.81 2.78 26.29
N LEU A 27 -14.03 1.85 27.24
CA LEU A 27 -12.95 1.00 27.77
C LEU A 27 -12.18 0.25 26.68
N PRO A 28 -12.80 -0.58 25.82
CA PRO A 28 -12.07 -1.34 24.80
C PRO A 28 -11.36 -0.47 23.76
N HIS A 29 -11.96 0.67 23.36
CA HIS A 29 -11.29 1.59 22.43
C HIS A 29 -10.10 2.33 23.09
N SER A 30 -10.20 2.63 24.39
CA SER A 30 -9.12 3.31 25.12
C SER A 30 -7.92 2.41 25.40
N GLU A 31 -8.14 1.10 25.61
CA GLU A 31 -7.07 0.12 25.81
C GLU A 31 -6.27 -0.11 24.53
N ALA A 32 -6.95 -0.28 23.39
CA ALA A 32 -6.30 -0.46 22.09
C ALA A 32 -5.42 0.75 21.71
N GLN A 33 -5.86 1.98 21.98
CA GLN A 33 -5.06 3.19 21.73
C GLN A 33 -3.83 3.29 22.65
N ARG A 34 -3.98 2.91 23.93
CA ARG A 34 -2.87 2.92 24.90
C ARG A 34 -1.80 1.88 24.57
N GLU A 35 -2.22 0.72 24.09
CA GLU A 35 -1.30 -0.35 23.69
C GLU A 35 -0.52 0.05 22.42
N ALA A 36 -1.19 0.62 21.41
CA ALA A 36 -0.53 1.15 20.22
C ALA A 36 0.52 2.22 20.55
N ALA A 37 0.19 3.16 21.45
CA ALA A 37 1.14 4.19 21.88
C ALA A 37 2.37 3.61 22.62
N ARG A 38 2.19 2.58 23.45
CA ARG A 38 3.32 1.91 24.13
C ARG A 38 4.23 1.18 23.15
N ILE A 39 3.67 0.53 22.13
CA ILE A 39 4.46 -0.18 21.11
C ILE A 39 5.29 0.83 20.31
N GLU A 40 4.73 1.98 19.94
CA GLU A 40 5.45 3.05 19.26
C GLU A 40 6.61 3.59 20.10
N GLU A 41 6.38 3.89 21.39
CA GLU A 41 7.42 4.35 22.31
C GLU A 41 8.53 3.31 22.51
N GLN A 42 8.19 2.02 22.60
CA GLN A 42 9.17 0.94 22.70
C GLN A 42 10.02 0.82 21.43
N ARG A 43 9.40 0.91 20.24
CA ARG A 43 10.13 0.89 18.96
C ARG A 43 11.08 2.07 18.82
N LEU A 44 10.67 3.26 19.25
CA LEU A 44 11.51 4.46 19.24
C LEU A 44 12.67 4.35 20.24
N ALA A 45 12.44 3.78 21.43
CA ALA A 45 13.48 3.53 22.41
C ALA A 45 14.50 2.47 21.93
N GLU A 46 14.03 1.40 21.28
CA GLU A 46 14.89 0.36 20.71
C GLU A 46 15.73 0.89 19.54
N GLN A 47 15.17 1.73 18.68
CA GLN A 47 15.91 2.42 17.62
C GLN A 47 16.97 3.38 18.16
N LYS A 48 16.67 4.14 19.22
CA LYS A 48 17.67 5.02 19.86
C LYS A 48 18.79 4.22 20.52
N LYS A 49 18.46 3.11 21.17
CA LYS A 49 19.45 2.22 21.81
C LYS A 49 20.33 1.49 20.79
N ALA A 50 19.77 1.14 19.62
CA ALA A 50 20.53 0.61 18.49
C ALA A 50 21.43 1.66 17.83
N ALA A 51 21.01 2.93 17.78
CA ALA A 51 21.82 4.04 17.27
C ALA A 51 22.96 4.45 18.22
N GLU A 52 22.74 4.42 19.54
CA GLU A 52 23.81 4.68 20.53
C GLU A 52 24.82 3.54 20.65
N ALA A 53 24.44 2.30 20.34
CA ALA A 53 25.35 1.15 20.31
C ALA A 53 26.25 1.11 19.04
N ALA A 54 26.00 1.98 18.05
CA ALA A 54 26.66 1.93 16.74
C ALA A 54 27.78 2.99 16.54
N SER A 55 28.34 3.57 17.61
CA SER A 55 29.52 4.43 17.49
C SER A 55 30.69 3.91 18.35
N PRO A 56 31.65 3.25 17.69
CA PRO A 56 33.04 3.67 17.75
C PRO A 56 33.57 3.94 16.33
N GLY A 57 34.41 4.96 16.20
CA GLY A 57 34.88 5.47 14.91
C GLY A 57 35.78 4.52 14.11
N GLY A 58 35.94 4.86 12.82
CA GLY A 58 37.05 4.45 11.97
C GLY A 58 36.77 3.35 10.93
N SER A 59 36.66 3.77 9.67
CA SER A 59 37.11 3.09 8.43
C SER A 59 36.43 1.80 7.91
N GLU A 60 35.83 1.95 6.71
CA GLU A 60 35.90 1.11 5.49
C GLU A 60 35.64 -0.43 5.52
N THR A 61 34.43 -0.81 5.00
CA THR A 61 34.09 -1.88 4.01
C THR A 61 34.26 -3.41 4.36
N PRO A 62 33.54 -4.37 3.71
CA PRO A 62 32.14 -4.76 4.01
C PRO A 62 31.82 -6.30 4.08
N VAL A 63 30.52 -6.60 4.37
CA VAL A 63 29.66 -7.82 4.17
C VAL A 63 29.86 -9.06 5.09
N PRO A 64 28.82 -9.89 5.41
CA PRO A 64 27.48 -9.95 4.80
C PRO A 64 26.26 -10.03 5.74
N GLN A 65 25.13 -9.50 5.28
CA GLN A 65 23.82 -9.67 5.94
C GLN A 65 22.81 -10.26 4.96
N GLN A 66 22.20 -11.36 5.39
CA GLN A 66 21.12 -12.06 4.72
C GLN A 66 19.86 -11.92 5.59
N GLY A 67 18.78 -11.41 5.00
CA GLY A 67 17.41 -11.62 5.46
C GLY A 67 16.75 -10.47 6.25
N ALA A 68 16.43 -9.36 5.59
CA ALA A 68 15.32 -8.49 5.99
C ALA A 68 14.73 -7.77 4.76
N ILE A 69 13.43 -7.98 4.57
CA ILE A 69 12.43 -7.22 3.78
C ILE A 69 12.95 -6.08 2.87
N PRO A 70 12.66 -6.10 1.54
CA PRO A 70 13.06 -5.02 0.64
C PRO A 70 12.38 -3.70 1.02
N ASN A 71 13.11 -2.85 1.73
CA ASN A 71 12.90 -1.41 1.70
C ASN A 71 13.11 -0.98 0.23
N ALA A 72 12.11 -0.33 -0.34
CA ALA A 72 12.25 0.28 -1.67
C ALA A 72 13.49 1.19 -1.69
N PRO A 73 14.32 1.17 -2.74
CA PRO A 73 15.47 2.04 -2.83
C PRO A 73 15.02 3.52 -2.83
N ASN A 74 15.50 4.28 -1.86
CA ASN A 74 15.66 5.73 -2.04
C ASN A 74 16.61 5.91 -3.24
N ALA A 75 16.06 6.27 -4.39
CA ALA A 75 16.84 6.73 -5.52
C ALA A 75 17.52 8.07 -5.14
N PRO A 76 18.85 8.19 -5.31
CA PRO A 76 19.51 9.49 -5.27
C PRO A 76 19.28 10.19 -6.60
N GLY A 77 18.60 11.33 -6.57
CA GLY A 77 18.60 12.28 -7.69
C GLY A 77 17.35 12.30 -8.56
N THR A 78 16.20 12.58 -7.96
CA THR A 78 15.19 13.50 -8.54
C THR A 78 14.48 14.12 -7.36
N ASP A 79 14.36 15.45 -7.38
CA ASP A 79 13.72 16.25 -6.34
C ASP A 79 12.45 15.61 -5.80
N GLY A 80 12.36 15.58 -4.46
CA GLY A 80 11.22 15.10 -3.70
C GLY A 80 9.94 15.81 -4.13
N THR A 81 9.28 15.24 -5.12
CA THR A 81 7.87 15.47 -5.36
C THR A 81 7.22 14.16 -4.97
N THR A 82 6.83 14.04 -3.71
CA THR A 82 5.69 13.17 -3.40
C THR A 82 4.61 13.56 -4.39
N LEU A 83 4.27 12.67 -5.33
CA LEU A 83 3.14 12.93 -6.22
C LEU A 83 1.96 13.18 -5.29
N ALA A 84 1.42 14.41 -5.34
CA ALA A 84 0.51 14.91 -4.32
C ALA A 84 -0.82 14.16 -4.34
N SER A 85 -1.12 13.48 -5.44
CA SER A 85 -2.33 12.67 -5.60
C SER A 85 -2.10 11.40 -6.42
N ARG A 86 -3.01 10.44 -6.24
CA ARG A 86 -3.02 9.19 -7.00
C ARG A 86 -3.08 9.46 -8.50
N GLU A 87 -3.92 10.41 -8.93
CA GLU A 87 -4.13 10.75 -10.33
C GLU A 87 -2.84 11.22 -10.99
N GLN A 88 -2.00 11.98 -10.26
CA GLN A 88 -0.69 12.40 -10.75
C GLN A 88 0.28 11.22 -10.89
N ALA A 89 0.24 10.26 -9.96
CA ALA A 89 1.01 9.02 -10.03
C ALA A 89 0.56 8.09 -11.17
N LEU A 90 -0.72 8.10 -11.52
CA LEU A 90 -1.23 7.37 -12.66
C LEU A 90 -0.82 8.05 -13.98
N ALA A 91 -0.85 9.39 -14.04
CA ALA A 91 -0.53 10.15 -15.25
C ALA A 91 0.97 10.23 -15.58
N SER A 92 1.86 9.94 -14.61
CA SER A 92 3.31 10.04 -14.81
C SER A 92 3.92 8.86 -15.57
N THR A 93 3.19 7.76 -15.77
CA THR A 93 3.70 6.55 -16.41
C THR A 93 2.88 6.11 -17.61
N LYS A 94 3.51 5.37 -18.54
CA LYS A 94 2.79 4.71 -19.62
C LYS A 94 2.08 3.48 -19.09
N ARG A 95 0.82 3.30 -19.48
CA ARG A 95 -0.07 2.31 -18.88
C ARG A 95 -0.94 1.59 -19.91
N VAL A 96 -1.32 0.36 -19.59
CA VAL A 96 -2.37 -0.40 -20.30
C VAL A 96 -3.64 -0.36 -19.47
N ARG A 97 -4.77 -0.01 -20.08
CA ARG A 97 -6.06 0.03 -19.38
C ARG A 97 -6.59 -1.38 -19.11
N ILE A 98 -7.17 -1.59 -17.93
CA ILE A 98 -7.95 -2.78 -17.58
C ILE A 98 -9.42 -2.37 -17.53
N ASP A 99 -10.26 -3.07 -18.29
CA ASP A 99 -11.70 -2.88 -18.27
C ASP A 99 -12.44 -4.21 -18.34
N THR A 100 -13.03 -4.60 -17.22
CA THR A 100 -13.80 -5.84 -17.08
C THR A 100 -15.15 -5.55 -16.40
N PRO A 101 -16.10 -6.50 -16.37
CA PRO A 101 -17.37 -6.30 -15.69
C PRO A 101 -17.24 -5.95 -14.19
N SER A 102 -16.22 -6.46 -13.51
CA SER A 102 -16.07 -6.33 -12.04
C SER A 102 -14.84 -5.57 -11.58
N LEU A 103 -13.86 -5.37 -12.47
CA LEU A 103 -12.58 -4.69 -12.18
C LEU A 103 -12.32 -3.59 -13.21
N GLU A 104 -11.77 -2.47 -12.76
CA GLU A 104 -11.16 -1.43 -13.59
C GLU A 104 -9.80 -1.02 -13.06
N GLY A 105 -8.96 -0.45 -13.92
CA GLY A 105 -7.68 0.09 -13.51
C GLY A 105 -6.67 0.10 -14.65
N SER A 106 -5.40 -0.12 -14.32
CA SER A 106 -4.33 -0.13 -15.30
C SER A 106 -3.07 -0.89 -14.86
N ILE A 107 -2.30 -1.33 -15.85
CA ILE A 107 -0.98 -1.93 -15.67
C ILE A 107 0.07 -0.88 -16.04
N ASN A 108 1.00 -0.61 -15.14
CA ASN A 108 2.15 0.26 -15.39
C ASN A 108 3.19 -0.47 -16.25
N LEU A 109 3.55 0.12 -17.40
CA LEU A 109 4.53 -0.47 -18.30
C LEU A 109 5.95 -0.39 -17.76
N THR A 110 6.23 0.50 -16.81
CA THR A 110 7.49 0.47 -16.06
C THR A 110 7.37 -0.58 -14.95
N GLY A 111 8.23 -1.59 -15.01
CA GLY A 111 8.27 -2.71 -14.07
C GLY A 111 7.15 -3.74 -14.26
N ALA A 112 6.29 -3.61 -15.28
CA ALA A 112 5.10 -4.45 -15.49
C ALA A 112 4.22 -4.57 -14.22
N ARG A 113 4.02 -3.45 -13.52
CA ARG A 113 3.36 -3.44 -12.22
C ARG A 113 1.84 -3.36 -12.36
N LEU A 114 1.15 -4.21 -11.62
CA LEU A 114 -0.28 -4.05 -11.37
C LEU A 114 -0.43 -3.21 -10.10
N ASP A 115 -0.58 -1.90 -10.28
CA ASP A 115 -0.56 -0.92 -9.20
C ASP A 115 -1.83 -0.03 -9.16
N ASP A 116 -2.74 -0.22 -10.10
CA ASP A 116 -4.01 0.48 -10.21
C ASP A 116 -5.13 -0.51 -10.47
N LEU A 117 -5.95 -0.76 -9.45
CA LEU A 117 -7.10 -1.65 -9.55
C LEU A 117 -8.20 -1.21 -8.60
N LYS A 118 -9.43 -1.12 -9.12
CA LYS A 118 -10.66 -0.83 -8.37
C LYS A 118 -11.68 -1.93 -8.56
N LEU A 119 -12.51 -2.09 -7.54
CA LEU A 119 -13.56 -3.11 -7.49
C LEU A 119 -14.92 -2.47 -7.79
N LYS A 120 -15.43 -2.61 -9.02
CA LYS A 120 -16.66 -1.93 -9.51
C LYS A 120 -17.91 -2.20 -8.67
N HIS A 121 -17.96 -3.35 -8.01
CA HIS A 121 -19.11 -3.79 -7.21
C HIS A 121 -18.99 -3.49 -5.71
N TYR A 122 -17.90 -2.87 -5.26
CA TYR A 122 -17.64 -2.63 -3.85
C TYR A 122 -17.40 -1.14 -3.59
N ARG A 123 -17.97 -0.65 -2.50
CA ARG A 123 -17.94 0.77 -2.12
C ARG A 123 -17.27 0.95 -0.76
N LEU A 124 -16.64 2.11 -0.56
CA LEU A 124 -15.98 2.43 0.71
C LEU A 124 -16.95 2.55 1.89
N THR A 125 -18.18 3.00 1.62
CA THR A 125 -19.23 3.16 2.63
C THR A 125 -20.55 2.58 2.13
N VAL A 126 -21.55 2.50 3.00
CA VAL A 126 -22.91 2.03 2.67
C VAL A 126 -23.68 2.97 1.73
N ASP A 127 -23.18 4.19 1.52
CA ASP A 127 -23.78 5.14 0.59
C ASP A 127 -23.66 4.64 -0.86
N LYS A 128 -24.77 4.68 -1.60
CA LYS A 128 -24.85 4.28 -3.02
C LYS A 128 -24.05 5.20 -3.95
N ASN A 129 -23.64 6.38 -3.52
CA ASN A 129 -22.80 7.31 -4.25
C ASN A 129 -21.36 7.34 -3.73
N SER A 130 -21.04 6.51 -2.73
CA SER A 130 -19.66 6.35 -2.23
C SER A 130 -18.73 5.92 -3.37
N PRO A 131 -17.46 6.35 -3.36
CA PRO A 131 -16.45 5.85 -4.29
C PRO A 131 -16.31 4.33 -4.23
N GLU A 132 -15.86 3.76 -5.34
CA GLU A 132 -15.45 2.36 -5.42
C GLU A 132 -14.21 2.09 -4.56
N ILE A 133 -14.04 0.84 -4.13
CA ILE A 133 -12.84 0.44 -3.41
C ILE A 133 -11.64 0.42 -4.36
N GLU A 134 -10.64 1.22 -4.05
CA GLU A 134 -9.31 1.15 -4.66
C GLU A 134 -8.50 0.07 -3.95
N LEU A 135 -8.34 -1.08 -4.60
CA LEU A 135 -7.64 -2.22 -4.01
C LEU A 135 -6.12 -1.98 -4.06
N LEU A 136 -5.60 -1.55 -5.20
CA LEU A 136 -4.16 -1.35 -5.43
C LEU A 136 -3.84 0.13 -5.60
N ASN A 137 -2.65 0.55 -5.16
CA ASN A 137 -2.14 1.91 -5.18
C ASN A 137 -0.71 1.96 -5.78
N PRO A 138 -0.39 2.97 -6.61
CA PRO A 138 0.95 3.16 -7.17
C PRO A 138 2.06 3.17 -6.13
N ALA A 139 3.19 2.54 -6.46
CA ALA A 139 4.37 2.43 -5.58
C ALA A 139 4.95 3.78 -5.14
N ALA A 140 4.71 4.85 -5.91
CA ALA A 140 5.19 6.20 -5.61
C ALA A 140 4.38 6.91 -4.50
N LEU A 141 3.22 6.38 -4.11
CA LEU A 141 2.40 6.94 -3.05
C LEU A 141 2.80 6.38 -1.67
N PRO A 142 2.59 7.13 -0.58
CA PRO A 142 2.79 6.62 0.78
C PRO A 142 1.95 5.38 1.11
N THR A 143 0.80 5.21 0.43
CA THR A 143 -0.11 4.07 0.55
C THR A 143 0.13 3.00 -0.53
N GLY A 144 1.30 2.98 -1.16
CA GLY A 144 1.64 2.07 -2.25
C GLY A 144 1.35 0.61 -1.89
N TYR A 145 0.52 -0.03 -2.73
CA TYR A 145 0.11 -1.42 -2.56
C TYR A 145 -0.13 -2.02 -3.94
N TYR A 146 0.80 -2.84 -4.41
CA TYR A 146 0.85 -3.27 -5.81
C TYR A 146 1.36 -4.70 -5.91
N ALA A 147 1.17 -5.30 -7.08
CA ALA A 147 1.72 -6.60 -7.43
C ALA A 147 2.70 -6.46 -8.60
N GLU A 148 3.78 -7.24 -8.55
CA GLU A 148 4.77 -7.32 -9.63
C GLU A 148 5.21 -8.78 -9.83
N ILE A 149 5.60 -9.10 -11.06
CA ILE A 149 6.16 -10.40 -11.42
C ILE A 149 7.61 -10.16 -11.84
N GLY A 150 8.53 -10.89 -11.23
CA GLY A 150 9.97 -10.78 -11.49
C GLY A 150 10.53 -12.04 -12.14
N PHE A 151 11.70 -11.88 -12.75
CA PHE A 151 12.49 -12.97 -13.30
C PHE A 151 13.80 -13.10 -12.53
N ILE A 152 14.25 -14.33 -12.32
CA ILE A 152 15.57 -14.61 -11.76
C ILE A 152 16.47 -15.08 -12.89
N GLY A 153 17.59 -14.38 -13.08
CA GLY A 153 18.53 -14.62 -14.15
C GLY A 153 19.73 -15.48 -13.75
N SER A 154 20.57 -15.74 -14.75
CA SER A 154 21.93 -16.28 -14.60
C SER A 154 22.84 -15.56 -15.60
N ASP A 155 24.16 -15.79 -15.53
CA ASP A 155 25.11 -15.23 -16.50
C ASP A 155 24.74 -15.55 -17.95
N LYS A 156 24.12 -16.71 -18.20
CA LYS A 156 23.63 -17.11 -19.53
C LYS A 156 22.42 -16.31 -19.98
N THR A 157 21.52 -15.97 -19.05
CA THR A 157 20.31 -15.18 -19.31
C THR A 157 20.64 -13.71 -19.59
N GLY A 158 21.70 -13.18 -18.98
CA GLY A 158 22.01 -11.74 -19.05
C GLY A 158 21.04 -10.92 -18.20
N THR A 159 20.83 -9.66 -18.57
CA THR A 159 19.94 -8.75 -17.84
C THR A 159 18.51 -9.29 -17.87
N VAL A 160 17.90 -9.47 -16.70
CA VAL A 160 16.49 -9.84 -16.57
C VAL A 160 15.64 -8.60 -16.28
N PRO A 161 14.35 -8.60 -16.66
CA PRO A 161 13.45 -7.52 -16.30
C PRO A 161 13.42 -7.26 -14.79
N GLY A 162 13.39 -5.99 -14.41
CA GLY A 162 13.25 -5.54 -13.03
C GLY A 162 12.31 -4.34 -12.91
N PRO A 163 12.27 -3.69 -11.73
CA PRO A 163 11.37 -2.57 -11.41
C PRO A 163 11.38 -1.40 -12.41
N GLU A 164 12.54 -1.11 -12.98
CA GLU A 164 12.74 0.01 -13.91
C GLU A 164 12.63 -0.39 -15.39
N THR A 165 12.39 -1.67 -15.68
CA THR A 165 12.28 -2.15 -17.06
C THR A 165 11.03 -1.59 -17.71
N VAL A 166 11.19 -0.90 -18.84
CA VAL A 166 10.05 -0.39 -19.62
C VAL A 166 9.61 -1.47 -20.60
N TRP A 167 8.43 -2.02 -20.35
CA TRP A 167 7.80 -3.03 -21.19
C TRP A 167 7.05 -2.39 -22.36
N THR A 168 6.93 -3.14 -23.44
CA THR A 168 6.11 -2.77 -24.61
C THR A 168 4.87 -3.66 -24.68
N VAL A 169 3.81 -3.16 -25.30
CA VAL A 169 2.56 -3.91 -25.44
C VAL A 169 2.53 -4.57 -26.81
N ASP A 170 2.34 -5.89 -26.82
CA ASP A 170 2.15 -6.68 -28.03
C ASP A 170 0.66 -7.06 -28.12
N GLY A 171 -0.05 -6.43 -29.06
CA GLY A 171 -1.48 -6.65 -29.30
C GLY A 171 -2.40 -5.54 -28.78
N ASN A 172 -3.35 -5.88 -27.91
CA ASN A 172 -4.46 -5.00 -27.52
C ASN A 172 -4.01 -3.87 -26.58
N ALA A 173 -4.55 -2.67 -26.79
CA ALA A 173 -4.28 -1.51 -25.92
C ALA A 173 -5.10 -1.53 -24.61
N THR A 174 -6.07 -2.44 -24.48
CA THR A 174 -6.93 -2.58 -23.29
C THR A 174 -7.17 -4.06 -22.99
N LEU A 175 -6.94 -4.41 -21.73
CA LEU A 175 -7.22 -5.74 -21.20
C LEU A 175 -8.71 -5.85 -20.88
N THR A 176 -9.37 -6.81 -21.51
CA THR A 176 -10.76 -7.20 -21.21
C THR A 176 -10.85 -8.72 -21.12
N PRO A 177 -11.97 -9.31 -20.66
CA PRO A 177 -12.13 -10.76 -20.65
C PRO A 177 -11.99 -11.42 -22.04
N ALA A 178 -12.27 -10.67 -23.12
CA ALA A 178 -12.16 -11.16 -24.49
C ALA A 178 -10.83 -10.77 -25.17
N THR A 179 -10.12 -9.78 -24.63
CA THR A 179 -8.89 -9.22 -25.22
C THR A 179 -7.74 -9.28 -24.22
N PRO A 180 -7.00 -10.39 -24.16
CA PRO A 180 -5.80 -10.45 -23.33
C PRO A 180 -4.73 -9.49 -23.87
N VAL A 181 -3.82 -9.10 -22.99
CA VAL A 181 -2.68 -8.24 -23.32
C VAL A 181 -1.39 -8.97 -22.98
N THR A 182 -0.41 -8.90 -23.88
CA THR A 182 0.94 -9.43 -23.67
C THR A 182 1.91 -8.28 -23.56
N LEU A 183 2.70 -8.25 -22.47
CA LEU A 183 3.79 -7.29 -22.32
C LEU A 183 5.08 -7.94 -22.80
N THR A 184 5.94 -7.21 -23.50
CA THR A 184 7.18 -7.77 -24.03
C THR A 184 8.39 -6.87 -23.76
N PHE A 185 9.51 -7.50 -23.44
CA PHE A 185 10.82 -6.87 -23.28
C PHE A 185 11.91 -7.77 -23.88
N THR A 186 12.86 -7.19 -24.60
CA THR A 186 14.02 -7.93 -25.13
C THR A 186 15.29 -7.37 -24.50
N ASN A 187 16.11 -8.24 -23.92
CA ASN A 187 17.35 -7.82 -23.26
C ASN A 187 18.53 -7.66 -24.22
N ASP A 188 19.69 -7.30 -23.67
CA ASP A 188 20.95 -7.09 -24.39
C ASP A 188 21.47 -8.33 -25.14
N LYS A 189 21.01 -9.53 -24.74
CA LYS A 189 21.38 -10.81 -25.36
C LYS A 189 20.35 -11.30 -26.38
N GLY A 190 19.33 -10.50 -26.70
CA GLY A 190 18.27 -10.86 -27.64
C GLY A 190 17.24 -11.84 -27.07
N LEU A 191 17.24 -12.11 -25.76
CA LEU A 191 16.19 -12.91 -25.12
C LEU A 191 14.95 -12.05 -24.93
N THR A 192 13.80 -12.57 -25.36
CA THR A 192 12.51 -11.90 -25.22
C THR A 192 11.72 -12.50 -24.07
N PHE A 193 11.30 -11.64 -23.15
CA PHE A 193 10.44 -11.92 -22.01
C PHE A 193 9.02 -11.48 -22.38
N LYS A 194 8.03 -12.32 -22.04
CA LYS A 194 6.60 -12.08 -22.30
C LYS A 194 5.76 -12.50 -21.09
#